data_AF-A0A1Z9D4W1-F1
#
_entry.id   AF-A0A1Z9D4W1-F1
#
_cell.length_a   1.000
_cell.length_b   1.000
_cell.length_c   1.000
_cell.angle_alpha   90.00
_cell.angle_beta   90.00
_cell.angle_gamma   90.00
#
_symmetry.space_group_name_H-M   'P 1'
#
loop_
_entity.id
_entity.type
_entity.pdbx_description
1 polymer ?
#
loop_
_entity_poly.entity_id
_entity_poly.type
_entity_poly.pdbx_seq_one_letter_code
_entity_poly.pdbx_strand_id
1 'polypeptide(L)'
;GIKKIADYINTIINNSNSFSKTGLTFQKTKDSSSSHMSFSVTLGVMPDYLYDKKGMKIDKVRDGRVADKSGFLDGDIVIQMDTIIIEDMMTYMEALGKFNKGDTIIIKLLRNKKEMELEVTF
;
A
#
# COMPACT_ATOMS: atom_id res chain seq x y z
N GLY A 1 -13.36 29.75 35.42
CA GLY A 1 -12.94 29.13 34.14
C GLY A 1 -11.76 28.21 34.33
N ILE A 2 -10.58 28.77 34.64
CA ILE A 2 -9.29 28.06 34.65
C ILE A 2 -9.18 26.98 35.75
N LYS A 3 -9.74 27.22 36.95
CA LYS A 3 -9.70 26.25 38.05
C LYS A 3 -10.31 24.88 37.67
N LYS A 4 -11.44 24.88 36.98
CA LYS A 4 -12.09 23.63 36.50
C LYS A 4 -11.23 22.87 35.49
N ILE A 5 -10.49 23.57 34.64
CA ILE A 5 -9.59 22.98 33.65
C ILE A 5 -8.37 22.37 34.37
N ALA A 6 -7.81 23.09 35.34
CA ALA A 6 -6.70 22.58 36.16
C ALA A 6 -7.10 21.34 36.97
N ASP A 7 -8.29 21.35 37.56
CA ASP A 7 -8.84 20.20 38.31
C ASP A 7 -9.08 19.00 37.38
N TYR A 8 -9.57 19.24 36.15
CA TYR A 8 -9.77 18.20 35.14
C TYR A 8 -8.44 17.59 34.67
N ILE A 9 -7.43 18.42 34.40
CA ILE A 9 -6.09 17.96 34.02
C ILE A 9 -5.47 17.12 35.16
N ASN A 10 -5.55 17.59 36.41
CA ASN A 10 -5.08 16.83 37.57
C ASN A 10 -5.81 15.48 37.71
N THR A 11 -7.11 15.44 37.41
CA THR A 11 -7.89 14.20 37.42
C THR A 11 -7.39 13.22 36.36
N ILE A 12 -7.14 13.69 35.13
CA ILE A 12 -6.58 12.85 34.06
C ILE A 12 -5.20 12.32 34.47
N ILE A 13 -4.29 13.18 34.94
CA ILE A 13 -2.93 12.79 35.34
C ILE A 13 -2.95 11.75 36.45
N ASN A 14 -3.76 11.95 37.49
CA ASN A 14 -3.87 11.01 38.61
C ASN A 14 -4.46 9.65 38.16
N ASN A 15 -5.44 9.68 37.26
CA ASN A 15 -6.00 8.46 36.68
C ASN A 15 -4.97 7.75 35.78
N SER A 16 -4.26 8.47 34.91
CA SER A 16 -3.20 7.94 34.04
C SER A 16 -2.02 7.33 34.81
N ASN A 17 -1.59 7.94 35.92
CA ASN A 17 -0.55 7.36 36.79
C ASN A 17 -1.00 6.05 37.44
N SER A 18 -2.30 5.85 37.64
CA SER A 18 -2.85 4.58 38.14
C SER A 18 -2.78 3.48 37.08
N PHE A 19 -2.96 3.81 35.79
CA PHE A 19 -2.79 2.89 34.64
C PHE A 19 -1.33 2.47 34.41
N SER A 20 -0.34 3.27 34.82
CA SER A 20 1.08 2.90 34.74
C SER A 20 1.50 1.84 35.76
N LYS A 21 0.81 1.74 36.92
CA LYS A 21 1.16 0.79 37.99
C LYS A 21 0.60 -0.62 37.75
N THR A 22 -0.54 -0.73 37.07
CA THR A 22 -1.12 -2.00 36.63
C THR A 22 -0.80 -2.16 35.16
N GLY A 23 0.34 -2.79 34.86
CA GLY A 23 0.93 -2.85 33.51
C GLY A 23 -0.09 -2.93 32.38
N LEU A 24 0.09 -2.08 31.38
CA LEU A 24 -0.75 -2.02 30.17
C LEU A 24 -0.77 -3.40 29.52
N THR A 25 -1.87 -4.13 29.68
CA THR A 25 -2.08 -5.37 28.95
C THR A 25 -2.61 -4.98 27.58
N PHE A 26 -1.75 -5.12 26.56
CA PHE A 26 -2.17 -4.99 25.18
C PHE A 26 -3.14 -6.13 24.87
N GLN A 27 -4.41 -5.82 24.71
CA GLN A 27 -5.34 -6.75 24.10
C GLN A 27 -5.21 -6.62 22.59
N LYS A 28 -4.87 -7.72 21.92
CA LYS A 28 -4.88 -7.78 20.46
C LYS A 28 -6.30 -7.44 20.01
N THR A 29 -6.47 -6.28 19.39
CA THR A 29 -7.71 -5.95 18.69
C THR A 29 -7.98 -7.04 17.65
N LYS A 30 -9.25 -7.31 17.33
CA LYS A 30 -9.58 -8.04 16.09
C LYS A 30 -9.11 -7.18 14.93
N ASP A 31 -7.83 -7.32 14.62
CA ASP A 31 -7.26 -6.90 13.38
C ASP A 31 -7.89 -7.84 12.36
N SER A 32 -8.86 -7.36 11.59
CA SER A 32 -9.14 -7.93 10.28
C SER A 32 -7.96 -7.57 9.38
N SER A 33 -6.75 -7.92 9.82
CA SER A 33 -5.54 -7.70 9.08
C SER A 33 -5.78 -8.40 7.77
N SER A 34 -5.92 -7.63 6.70
CA SER A 34 -5.45 -8.02 5.38
C SER A 34 -4.20 -8.83 5.63
N SER A 35 -4.29 -10.14 5.40
CA SER A 35 -3.24 -11.13 5.63
C SER A 35 -1.89 -10.47 5.37
N HIS A 36 -0.90 -10.56 6.26
CA HIS A 36 0.44 -10.03 5.98
C HIS A 36 0.96 -10.68 4.69
N MET A 37 0.68 -10.07 3.55
CA MET A 37 1.08 -10.56 2.25
C MET A 37 2.56 -10.22 2.15
N SER A 38 3.41 -11.22 2.38
CA SER A 38 4.82 -11.11 2.05
C SER A 38 4.97 -11.22 0.55
N PHE A 39 5.44 -10.15 -0.09
CA PHE A 39 5.77 -10.16 -1.51
C PHE A 39 7.23 -10.58 -1.69
N SER A 40 7.45 -11.57 -2.55
CA SER A 40 8.76 -12.02 -3.04
C SER A 40 9.45 -10.97 -3.90
N VAL A 41 8.67 -10.15 -4.59
CA VAL A 41 9.14 -9.14 -5.56
C VAL A 41 8.46 -7.81 -5.37
N THR A 42 9.08 -6.75 -5.91
CA THR A 42 8.49 -5.41 -5.90
C THR A 42 8.65 -4.76 -7.26
N LEU A 43 7.59 -4.15 -7.78
CA LEU A 43 7.64 -3.35 -9.00
C LEU A 43 8.40 -2.02 -8.78
N GLY A 44 8.37 -1.50 -7.55
CA GLY A 44 9.09 -0.26 -7.19
C GLY A 44 8.29 1.03 -7.40
N VAL A 45 6.97 0.95 -7.45
CA VAL A 45 6.07 2.11 -7.64
C VAL A 45 5.39 2.53 -6.34
N MET A 46 4.83 3.74 -6.34
CA MET A 46 3.90 4.24 -5.34
C MET A 46 2.51 4.33 -5.95
N PRO A 47 1.53 3.54 -5.46
CA PRO A 47 0.16 3.63 -5.92
C PRO A 47 -0.50 4.95 -5.55
N ASP A 48 -1.39 5.44 -6.42
CA ASP A 48 -2.35 6.49 -6.09
C ASP A 48 -3.55 5.84 -5.36
N TYR A 49 -3.57 5.91 -4.04
CA TYR A 49 -4.63 5.33 -3.19
C TYR A 49 -5.97 6.05 -3.32
N LEU A 50 -6.01 7.24 -3.94
CA LEU A 50 -7.24 8.00 -4.16
C LEU A 50 -7.88 7.71 -5.53
N TYR A 51 -7.21 6.92 -6.37
CA TYR A 51 -7.74 6.51 -7.65
C TYR A 51 -8.82 5.42 -7.46
N ASP A 52 -10.04 5.74 -7.89
CA ASP A 52 -11.26 4.95 -7.66
C ASP A 52 -11.80 4.24 -8.91
N LYS A 53 -11.07 4.33 -10.02
CA LYS A 53 -11.43 3.70 -11.29
C LYS A 53 -10.69 2.38 -11.47
N LYS A 54 -11.07 1.64 -12.51
CA LYS A 54 -10.45 0.37 -12.85
C LYS A 54 -8.94 0.49 -13.02
N GLY A 55 -8.23 -0.46 -12.43
CA GLY A 55 -6.78 -0.60 -12.48
C GLY A 55 -6.09 0.02 -11.27
N MET A 56 -4.77 -0.01 -11.30
CA MET A 56 -3.94 0.67 -10.30
C MET A 56 -3.17 1.80 -10.96
N LYS A 57 -3.47 3.04 -10.56
CA LYS A 57 -2.73 4.21 -11.02
C LYS A 57 -1.41 4.35 -10.23
N ILE A 58 -0.34 4.64 -10.96
CA ILE A 58 0.98 4.93 -10.42
C ILE A 58 1.06 6.43 -10.17
N ASP A 59 1.22 6.82 -8.90
CA ASP A 59 1.51 8.20 -8.52
C ASP A 59 2.98 8.53 -8.79
N LYS A 60 3.88 7.61 -8.39
CA LYS A 60 5.32 7.82 -8.55
C LYS A 60 6.08 6.53 -8.86
N VAL A 61 6.96 6.60 -9.85
CA VAL A 61 7.97 5.58 -10.15
C VAL A 61 9.25 5.89 -9.35
N ARG A 62 9.87 4.88 -8.73
CA ARG A 62 11.13 5.06 -8.01
C ARG A 62 12.32 4.77 -8.93
N ASP A 63 13.23 5.73 -9.00
CA ASP A 63 14.47 5.63 -9.79
C ASP A 63 15.29 4.38 -9.47
N GLY A 64 15.83 3.75 -10.52
CA GLY A 64 16.68 2.57 -10.43
C GLY A 64 15.97 1.27 -10.03
N ARG A 65 14.65 1.29 -9.86
CA ARG A 65 13.83 0.08 -9.59
C ARG A 65 13.34 -0.58 -10.88
N VAL A 66 12.65 -1.71 -10.71
CA VAL A 66 12.14 -2.54 -11.81
C VAL A 66 11.24 -1.72 -12.76
N ALA A 67 10.26 -0.99 -12.22
CA ALA A 67 9.38 -0.14 -13.01
C ALA A 67 10.11 0.93 -13.83
N ASP A 68 11.07 1.62 -13.23
CA ASP A 68 11.87 2.64 -13.93
C ASP A 68 12.65 2.01 -15.09
N LYS A 69 13.33 0.88 -14.84
CA LYS A 69 14.09 0.14 -15.85
C LYS A 69 13.22 -0.43 -16.97
N SER A 70 11.96 -0.75 -16.68
CA SER A 70 10.99 -1.24 -17.65
C SER A 70 10.24 -0.12 -18.39
N GLY A 71 10.50 1.15 -18.10
CA GLY A 71 9.93 2.29 -18.82
C GLY A 71 8.54 2.72 -18.37
N PHE A 72 8.15 2.39 -17.13
CA PHE A 72 6.97 2.97 -16.49
C PHE A 72 7.18 4.46 -16.23
N LEU A 73 6.09 5.22 -16.29
CA LEU A 73 6.08 6.64 -16.00
C LEU A 73 5.01 6.97 -14.94
N ASP A 74 5.20 8.11 -14.28
CA ASP A 74 4.20 8.68 -13.38
C ASP A 74 2.88 8.90 -14.14
N GLY A 75 1.77 8.52 -13.50
CA GLY A 75 0.43 8.61 -14.09
C GLY A 75 0.00 7.41 -14.95
N ASP A 76 0.85 6.41 -15.15
CA ASP A 76 0.46 5.15 -15.78
C ASP A 76 -0.61 4.42 -14.96
N ILE A 77 -1.52 3.72 -15.63
CA ILE A 77 -2.58 2.93 -14.99
C ILE A 77 -2.40 1.47 -15.39
N VAL A 78 -1.99 0.63 -14.45
CA VAL A 78 -1.85 -0.81 -14.69
C VAL A 78 -3.24 -1.43 -14.74
N ILE A 79 -3.53 -2.14 -15.84
CA ILE A 79 -4.83 -2.78 -16.08
C ILE A 79 -4.73 -4.31 -16.16
N GLN A 80 -3.54 -4.86 -16.39
CA GLN A 80 -3.31 -6.30 -16.46
C GLN A 80 -1.85 -6.64 -16.17
N MET A 81 -1.62 -7.72 -15.43
CA MET A 81 -0.30 -8.32 -15.21
C MET A 81 -0.35 -9.77 -15.68
N ASP A 82 0.33 -10.07 -16.78
CA ASP A 82 0.26 -11.35 -17.47
C ASP A 82 -1.19 -11.78 -17.75
N THR A 83 -1.70 -12.85 -17.12
CA THR A 83 -3.08 -13.33 -17.29
C THR A 83 -4.08 -12.72 -16.29
N ILE A 84 -3.61 -11.88 -15.36
CA ILE A 84 -4.40 -11.37 -14.24
C ILE A 84 -4.86 -9.95 -14.54
N ILE A 85 -6.18 -9.76 -14.57
CA ILE A 85 -6.80 -8.45 -14.75
C ILE A 85 -6.68 -7.68 -13.43
N ILE A 86 -6.18 -6.46 -13.51
CA ILE A 86 -6.06 -5.57 -12.36
C ILE A 86 -7.27 -4.64 -12.35
N GLU A 87 -8.15 -4.83 -11.38
CA GLU A 87 -9.34 -4.01 -11.21
C GLU A 87 -9.13 -2.89 -10.19
N ASP A 88 -8.27 -3.14 -9.21
CA ASP A 88 -8.03 -2.27 -8.07
C ASP A 88 -6.66 -2.58 -7.42
N MET A 89 -6.42 -1.98 -6.25
CA MET A 89 -5.20 -2.22 -5.48
C MET A 89 -5.12 -3.65 -4.93
N MET A 90 -6.24 -4.25 -4.53
CA MET A 90 -6.24 -5.59 -3.93
C MET A 90 -5.83 -6.64 -4.95
N THR A 91 -6.44 -6.60 -6.14
CA THR A 91 -6.10 -7.47 -7.27
C THR A 91 -4.66 -7.29 -7.74
N TYR A 92 -4.13 -6.05 -7.71
CA TYR A 92 -2.71 -5.79 -7.96
C TYR A 92 -1.80 -6.49 -6.94
N MET A 93 -2.13 -6.40 -5.65
CA MET A 93 -1.34 -7.07 -4.61
C MET A 93 -1.41 -8.59 -4.75
N GLU A 94 -2.59 -9.15 -5.02
CA GLU A 94 -2.74 -10.59 -5.29
C GLU A 94 -1.94 -11.06 -6.51
N ALA A 95 -1.93 -10.27 -7.58
CA ALA A 95 -1.13 -10.55 -8.77
C ALA A 95 0.37 -10.53 -8.46
N LEU A 96 0.85 -9.48 -7.78
CA LEU A 96 2.26 -9.34 -7.42
C LEU A 96 2.76 -10.50 -6.55
N GLY A 97 1.90 -11.02 -5.67
CA GLY A 97 2.22 -12.18 -4.81
C GLY A 97 2.43 -13.50 -5.55
N LYS A 98 2.11 -13.59 -6.84
CA LYS A 98 2.30 -14.81 -7.65
C LYS A 98 3.65 -14.87 -8.37
N PHE A 99 4.39 -13.76 -8.42
CA PHE A 99 5.64 -13.66 -9.17
C PHE A 99 6.86 -13.81 -8.26
N ASN A 100 7.94 -14.34 -8.82
CA ASN A 100 9.21 -14.55 -8.14
C ASN A 100 10.31 -13.73 -8.81
N LYS A 101 11.42 -13.57 -8.08
CA LYS A 101 12.60 -12.87 -8.59
C LYS A 101 13.14 -13.61 -9.82
N GLY A 102 13.36 -12.90 -10.91
CA GLY A 102 13.78 -13.42 -12.21
C GLY A 102 12.63 -13.73 -13.16
N ASP A 103 11.37 -13.71 -12.70
CA ASP A 103 10.22 -13.88 -13.57
C ASP A 103 10.11 -12.68 -14.51
N THR A 104 9.85 -12.97 -15.78
CA THR A 104 9.59 -11.95 -16.80
C THR A 104 8.14 -12.04 -17.23
N ILE A 105 7.41 -10.93 -17.12
CA ILE A 105 5.98 -10.86 -17.41
C ILE A 105 5.67 -9.67 -18.31
N ILE A 106 4.54 -9.76 -19.01
CA ILE A 106 3.99 -8.64 -19.78
C ILE A 106 2.96 -7.92 -18.91
N ILE A 107 3.15 -6.62 -18.69
CA ILE A 107 2.20 -5.76 -17.98
C ILE A 107 1.52 -4.86 -19.00
N LYS A 108 0.19 -4.88 -19.03
CA LYS A 108 -0.60 -3.93 -19.83
C LYS A 108 -0.99 -2.73 -18.97
N LEU A 109 -0.80 -1.55 -19.54
CA LEU A 109 -1.10 -0.29 -18.88
C LEU A 109 -1.75 0.71 -19.83
N LEU A 110 -2.42 1.70 -19.25
CA LEU A 110 -2.95 2.86 -19.95
C LEU A 110 -2.06 4.07 -19.67
N ARG A 111 -1.50 4.65 -20.73
CA ARG A 111 -0.79 5.93 -20.70
C ARG A 111 -1.49 6.89 -21.64
N ASN A 112 -1.93 8.04 -21.13
CA ASN A 112 -2.69 9.02 -21.91
C ASN A 112 -3.90 8.39 -22.66
N LYS A 113 -4.59 7.44 -22.02
CA LYS A 113 -5.73 6.67 -22.57
C LYS A 113 -5.38 5.72 -23.73
N LYS A 114 -4.10 5.46 -23.98
CA LYS A 114 -3.65 4.45 -24.93
C LYS A 114 -3.16 3.23 -24.18
N GLU A 115 -3.57 2.06 -24.64
CA GLU A 115 -3.05 0.79 -24.14
C GLU A 115 -1.62 0.59 -24.64
N MET A 116 -0.77 0.16 -23.72
CA MET A 116 0.62 -0.18 -23.97
C MET A 116 0.97 -1.44 -23.19
N GLU A 117 1.94 -2.18 -23.70
CA GLU A 117 2.46 -3.39 -23.06
C GLU A 117 3.93 -3.16 -22.76
N LEU A 118 4.34 -3.47 -21.53
CA LEU A 118 5.74 -3.42 -21.10
C LEU A 118 6.16 -4.80 -20.61
N GLU A 119 7.36 -5.21 -21.02
CA GLU A 119 8.01 -6.41 -20.50
C GLU A 119 8.76 -6.05 -19.22
N VAL A 120 8.53 -6.83 -18.16
CA VAL A 120 9.03 -6.55 -16.82
C VAL A 120 9.68 -7.78 -16.24
N THR A 121 10.93 -7.66 -15.82
CA THR A 121 11.66 -8.70 -15.10
C THR A 121 11.85 -8.29 -13.64
N PHE A 122 11.39 -9.12 -12.70
CA PHE A 122 11.43 -8.84 -11.26
C PHE A 122 12.77 -9.15 -10.57
#